data_AF-A0A1Q3V7Y3-F1
#
_entry.id   AF-A0A1Q3V7Y3-F1
#
_cell.length_a   1.000
_cell.length_b   1.000
_cell.length_c   1.000
_cell.angle_alpha   90.00
_cell.angle_beta   90.00
_cell.angle_gamma   90.00
#
_symmetry.space_group_name_H-M   'P 1'
#
loop_
_entity.id
_entity.type
_entity.pdbx_description
1 polymer ?
#
loop_
_entity_poly.entity_id
_entity_poly.type
_entity_poly.pdbx_seq_one_letter_code
_entity_poly.pdbx_strand_id
1 'polypeptide(L)'
;MLAHQRALPPGNGAEATTPALRRRNAEEGLGAGQRCSICGCSIDSDPDADRKIPACSSCKVRPEARRLRNPQPSRSFTEAERSLIRKVHGYLPPLQLLGILNDRLRSDLGPDAQPYTVEQLHAEIATLPGAKAGVSHGWAGLRKLLAQAKRAGTLEQIDEQVINDFAVVFSLSPKELMRMKDVLLQPAED
;
A
#
# COMPACT_ATOMS: atom_id res chain seq x y z
N MET A 1 -48.26 -42.17 -41.30
CA MET A 1 -47.52 -42.20 -40.03
C MET A 1 -46.97 -40.81 -39.77
N LEU A 2 -47.54 -40.11 -38.79
CA LEU A 2 -47.18 -38.74 -38.40
C LEU A 2 -45.99 -38.76 -37.45
N ALA A 3 -44.95 -37.97 -37.72
CA ALA A 3 -43.87 -37.69 -36.77
C ALA A 3 -43.98 -36.24 -36.28
N HIS A 4 -44.15 -36.09 -34.97
CA HIS A 4 -44.36 -34.83 -34.25
C HIS A 4 -43.08 -33.98 -34.14
N GLN A 5 -43.25 -32.68 -34.40
CA GLN A 5 -42.35 -31.61 -33.99
C GLN A 5 -42.43 -31.42 -32.47
N ARG A 6 -41.29 -31.23 -31.79
CA ARG A 6 -41.23 -30.63 -30.45
C ARG A 6 -40.19 -29.51 -30.44
N ALA A 7 -40.71 -28.29 -30.27
CA ALA A 7 -39.97 -27.06 -30.09
C ALA A 7 -39.36 -26.97 -28.68
N LEU A 8 -38.17 -26.37 -28.59
CA LEU A 8 -37.51 -25.95 -27.35
C LEU A 8 -38.02 -24.53 -26.96
N PRO A 9 -38.37 -24.26 -25.69
CA PRO A 9 -38.70 -22.91 -25.24
C PRO A 9 -37.44 -22.10 -24.85
N PRO A 10 -37.48 -20.76 -24.99
CA PRO A 10 -36.39 -19.86 -24.60
C PRO A 10 -36.38 -19.60 -23.08
N GLY A 11 -35.18 -19.53 -22.51
CA GLY A 11 -34.97 -19.13 -21.13
C GLY A 11 -35.22 -17.64 -20.93
N ASN A 12 -36.17 -17.31 -20.06
CA ASN A 12 -36.34 -15.99 -19.47
C ASN A 12 -36.64 -16.16 -17.98
N GLY A 13 -35.85 -15.50 -17.13
CA GLY A 13 -36.00 -15.53 -15.69
C GLY A 13 -35.04 -14.57 -15.00
N ALA A 14 -35.13 -13.28 -15.35
CA ALA A 14 -34.60 -12.20 -14.53
C ALA A 14 -35.42 -12.13 -13.24
N GLU A 15 -34.97 -12.81 -12.19
CA GLU A 15 -35.63 -12.74 -10.88
C GLU A 15 -35.03 -11.62 -10.04
N ALA A 16 -35.85 -10.59 -9.85
CA ALA A 16 -35.58 -9.42 -9.03
C ALA A 16 -35.27 -9.83 -7.59
N THR A 17 -34.04 -9.61 -7.14
CA THR A 17 -33.66 -9.78 -5.74
C THR A 17 -34.35 -8.71 -4.90
N THR A 18 -35.40 -9.11 -4.18
CA THR A 18 -36.18 -8.25 -3.29
C THR A 18 -35.30 -7.74 -2.11
N PRO A 19 -35.56 -6.52 -1.58
CA PRO A 19 -34.78 -5.92 -0.49
C PRO A 19 -34.78 -6.71 0.84
N ALA A 20 -35.70 -7.67 0.97
CA ALA A 20 -35.87 -8.49 2.17
C ALA A 20 -34.78 -9.56 2.34
N LEU A 21 -34.08 -9.96 1.27
CA LEU A 21 -32.95 -10.90 1.38
C LEU A 21 -31.65 -10.21 1.81
N ARG A 22 -31.50 -8.90 1.55
CA ARG A 22 -30.33 -8.12 2.01
C ARG A 22 -30.28 -7.93 3.53
N ARG A 23 -31.41 -7.98 4.22
CA ARG A 23 -31.44 -7.88 5.69
C ARG A 23 -30.98 -9.18 6.38
N ARG A 24 -31.24 -10.35 5.78
CA ARG A 24 -30.78 -11.63 6.36
C ARG A 24 -29.26 -11.82 6.25
N ASN A 25 -28.62 -11.28 5.21
CA ASN A 25 -27.16 -11.33 5.08
C ASN A 25 -26.42 -10.26 5.91
N ALA A 26 -27.13 -9.39 6.63
CA ALA A 26 -26.54 -8.43 7.56
C ALA A 26 -26.54 -8.93 9.03
N GLU A 27 -27.25 -10.02 9.32
CA GLU A 27 -27.36 -10.60 10.67
C GLU A 27 -26.45 -11.83 10.88
N GLU A 28 -25.79 -12.34 9.83
CA GLU A 28 -24.66 -13.29 9.96
C GLU A 28 -23.30 -12.58 10.18
N GLY A 29 -23.33 -11.40 10.80
CA GLY A 29 -22.17 -10.65 11.28
C GLY A 29 -21.79 -10.95 12.74
N LEU A 30 -22.31 -12.03 13.33
CA LEU A 30 -22.07 -12.44 14.72
C LEU A 30 -21.41 -13.82 14.75
N GLY A 31 -20.15 -13.84 14.33
CA GLY A 31 -19.33 -15.04 14.34
C GLY A 31 -17.90 -14.81 13.86
N ALA A 32 -17.35 -13.61 14.08
CA ALA A 32 -15.90 -13.46 14.01
C ALA A 32 -15.31 -14.16 15.25
N GLY A 33 -15.30 -15.48 15.22
CA GLY A 33 -14.67 -16.32 16.21
C GLY A 33 -13.26 -15.82 16.49
N GLN A 34 -12.84 -15.80 17.76
CA GLN A 34 -11.51 -15.32 18.09
C GLN A 34 -10.48 -16.20 17.39
N ARG A 35 -9.52 -15.56 16.72
CA ARG A 35 -8.42 -16.24 16.03
C ARG A 35 -7.12 -15.98 16.74
N CYS A 36 -6.25 -16.98 16.72
CA CYS A 36 -4.90 -16.83 17.21
C CYS A 36 -4.13 -15.80 16.36
N SER A 37 -3.55 -14.78 16.98
CA SER A 37 -2.76 -13.74 16.31
C SER A 37 -1.41 -14.22 15.78
N ILE A 38 -0.99 -15.45 16.12
CA ILE A 38 0.31 -16.01 15.73
C ILE A 38 0.15 -17.00 14.55
N CYS A 39 -0.77 -17.96 14.65
CA CYS A 39 -0.96 -19.00 13.63
C CYS A 39 -2.31 -18.91 12.89
N GLY A 40 -3.21 -18.01 13.30
CA GLY A 40 -4.50 -17.80 12.64
C GLY A 40 -5.56 -18.86 12.89
N CYS A 41 -5.33 -19.88 13.73
CA CYS A 41 -6.36 -20.89 14.05
C CYS A 41 -7.50 -20.28 14.88
N SER A 42 -8.70 -20.87 14.83
CA SER A 42 -9.77 -20.50 15.77
C SER A 42 -9.34 -20.90 17.19
N ILE A 43 -9.64 -20.03 18.17
CA ILE A 43 -9.38 -20.27 19.59
C ILE A 43 -10.67 -20.36 20.42
N ASP A 44 -11.84 -20.34 19.78
CA ASP A 44 -13.14 -20.37 20.47
C ASP A 44 -13.32 -21.69 21.23
N SER A 45 -12.95 -22.80 20.59
CA SER A 45 -13.04 -24.15 21.15
C SER A 45 -11.79 -24.60 21.92
N ASP A 46 -10.79 -23.73 22.05
CA ASP A 46 -9.56 -24.04 22.78
C ASP A 46 -9.72 -23.66 24.27
N PRO A 47 -9.83 -24.63 25.19
CA PRO A 47 -10.02 -24.36 26.61
C PRO A 47 -8.80 -23.68 27.23
N ASP A 48 -7.61 -23.95 26.66
CA ASP A 48 -6.31 -23.51 27.15
C ASP A 48 -5.78 -22.28 26.41
N ALA A 49 -6.56 -21.69 25.51
CA ALA A 49 -6.21 -20.46 24.82
C ALA A 49 -6.13 -19.27 25.78
N ASP A 50 -5.14 -18.41 25.54
CA ASP A 50 -5.03 -17.14 26.22
C ASP A 50 -5.74 -16.06 25.40
N ARG A 51 -6.95 -15.71 25.86
CA ARG A 51 -7.83 -14.73 25.23
C ARG A 51 -7.39 -13.28 25.48
N LYS A 52 -6.46 -13.02 26.41
CA LYS A 52 -5.89 -11.67 26.61
C LYS A 52 -4.88 -11.31 25.52
N ILE A 53 -4.14 -12.31 25.04
CA ILE A 53 -3.12 -12.18 24.00
C ILE A 53 -3.46 -13.08 22.80
N PRO A 54 -4.70 -12.96 22.27
CA PRO A 54 -5.39 -13.95 21.43
C PRO A 54 -4.48 -15.04 20.85
N ALA A 55 -4.17 -16.06 21.65
CA ALA A 55 -3.19 -17.09 21.32
C ALA A 55 -3.71 -18.46 21.73
N CYS A 56 -3.63 -19.42 20.80
CA CYS A 56 -4.00 -20.80 21.10
C CYS A 56 -3.03 -21.42 22.12
N SER A 57 -3.45 -22.52 22.73
CA SER A 57 -2.70 -23.34 23.68
C SER A 57 -1.27 -23.66 23.24
N SER A 58 -1.05 -23.89 21.94
CA SER A 58 0.28 -24.15 21.37
C SER A 58 1.10 -22.88 21.16
N CYS A 59 0.46 -21.77 20.77
CA CYS A 59 1.18 -20.53 20.48
C CYS A 59 1.48 -19.72 21.74
N LYS A 60 0.72 -19.88 22.83
CA LYS A 60 0.86 -19.09 24.07
C LYS A 60 2.22 -19.22 24.77
N VAL A 61 2.94 -20.31 24.52
CA VAL A 61 4.28 -20.62 25.07
C VAL A 61 5.41 -20.22 24.13
N ARG A 62 5.10 -19.83 22.88
CA ARG A 62 6.13 -19.45 21.91
C ARG A 62 6.75 -18.09 22.26
N PRO A 63 7.99 -17.82 21.83
CA PRO A 63 8.62 -16.51 22.03
C PRO A 63 7.78 -15.36 21.48
N GLU A 64 7.07 -15.56 20.38
CA GLU A 64 6.23 -14.53 19.77
C GLU A 64 5.05 -14.12 20.67
N ALA A 65 4.50 -15.03 21.49
CA ALA A 65 3.44 -14.71 22.43
C ALA A 65 3.92 -13.82 23.57
N ARG A 66 5.23 -13.82 23.89
CA ARG A 66 5.81 -12.92 24.89
C ARG A 66 5.63 -11.45 24.49
N ARG A 67 5.73 -11.14 23.18
CA ARG A 67 5.53 -9.78 22.64
C ARG A 67 4.08 -9.31 22.80
N LEU A 68 3.12 -10.22 22.66
CA LEU A 68 1.71 -9.89 22.87
C LEU A 68 1.39 -9.61 24.34
N ARG A 69 2.06 -10.32 25.28
CA ARG A 69 1.86 -10.11 26.74
C ARG A 69 2.47 -8.82 27.25
N ASN A 70 3.62 -8.45 26.70
CA ASN A 70 4.35 -7.27 27.10
C ASN A 70 4.83 -6.52 25.85
N PRO A 71 3.94 -5.77 25.20
CA PRO A 71 4.30 -4.98 24.04
C PRO A 71 5.27 -3.89 24.51
N GLN A 72 6.56 -4.12 24.27
CA GLN A 72 7.55 -3.08 24.47
C GLN A 72 7.27 -1.97 23.47
N PRO A 73 7.26 -0.69 23.91
CA PRO A 73 7.14 0.41 22.98
C PRO A 73 8.30 0.34 21.99
N SER A 74 8.03 0.58 20.71
CA SER A 74 9.09 0.80 19.74
C SER A 74 9.93 1.98 20.21
N ARG A 75 11.26 1.83 20.09
CA ARG A 75 12.22 2.87 20.45
C ARG A 75 11.97 4.14 19.63
N SER A 76 12.59 5.24 20.02
CA SER A 76 12.64 6.44 19.18
C SER A 76 13.52 6.22 17.94
N PHE A 77 13.28 7.01 16.89
CA PHE A 77 14.20 7.04 15.75
C PHE A 77 15.59 7.53 16.20
N THR A 78 16.63 6.96 15.61
CA THR A 78 18.00 7.46 15.71
C THR A 78 18.20 8.66 14.80
N GLU A 79 19.34 9.33 14.93
CA GLU A 79 19.68 10.42 14.03
C GLU A 79 19.87 9.97 12.57
N ALA A 80 20.41 8.77 12.37
CA ALA A 80 20.56 8.21 11.03
C ALA A 80 19.19 7.96 10.38
N GLU A 81 18.23 7.39 11.12
CA GLU A 81 16.87 7.15 10.64
C GLU A 81 16.13 8.47 10.42
N ARG A 82 16.26 9.45 11.31
CA ARG A 82 15.72 10.81 11.08
C ARG A 82 16.28 11.47 9.83
N SER A 83 17.57 11.31 9.57
CA SER A 83 18.20 11.80 8.34
C SER A 83 17.61 11.12 7.10
N LEU A 84 17.37 9.80 7.16
CA LEU A 84 16.73 9.05 6.09
C LEU A 84 15.29 9.52 5.85
N ILE A 85 14.48 9.64 6.91
CA ILE A 85 13.10 10.13 6.82
C ILE A 85 13.08 11.51 6.17
N ARG A 86 13.93 12.45 6.63
CA ARG A 86 14.04 13.79 6.04
C ARG A 86 14.29 13.77 4.53
N LYS A 87 15.20 12.91 4.07
CA LYS A 87 15.59 12.84 2.66
C LYS A 87 14.58 12.10 1.78
N VAL A 88 13.89 11.09 2.33
CA VAL A 88 13.14 10.12 1.51
C VAL A 88 11.61 10.31 1.59
N HIS A 89 11.07 10.87 2.67
CA HIS A 89 9.62 10.93 2.88
C HIS A 89 8.83 11.65 1.76
N GLY A 90 9.47 12.52 0.97
CA GLY A 90 8.86 13.20 -0.18
C GLY A 90 8.87 12.42 -1.49
N TYR A 91 9.60 11.30 -1.56
CA TYR A 91 9.79 10.50 -2.77
C TYR A 91 9.15 9.10 -2.70
N LEU A 92 8.78 8.66 -1.49
CA LEU A 92 8.38 7.28 -1.24
C LEU A 92 7.13 7.24 -0.33
N PRO A 93 6.13 6.38 -0.62
CA PRO A 93 4.95 6.26 0.23
C PRO A 93 5.30 5.93 1.69
N PRO A 94 4.61 6.51 2.70
CA PRO A 94 4.95 6.32 4.11
C PRO A 94 5.02 4.85 4.55
N LEU A 95 4.13 3.99 4.05
CA LEU A 95 4.15 2.56 4.38
C LEU A 95 5.38 1.83 3.82
N GLN A 96 5.84 2.21 2.63
CA GLN A 96 7.06 1.64 2.06
C GLN A 96 8.29 2.12 2.85
N LEU A 97 8.31 3.39 3.28
CA LEU A 97 9.41 3.96 4.06
C LEU A 97 9.48 3.28 5.42
N LEU A 98 8.31 3.04 6.04
CA LEU A 98 8.21 2.30 7.28
C LEU A 98 8.73 0.86 7.14
N GLY A 99 8.41 0.19 6.02
CA GLY A 99 8.95 -1.13 5.70
C GLY A 99 10.49 -1.14 5.70
N ILE A 100 11.10 -0.21 4.96
CA ILE A 100 12.56 -0.06 4.88
C ILE A 100 13.18 0.20 6.25
N LEU A 101 12.58 1.09 7.05
CA LEU A 101 13.06 1.40 8.40
C LEU A 101 13.02 0.16 9.31
N ASN A 102 11.94 -0.61 9.26
CA ASN A 102 11.77 -1.81 10.07
C ASN A 102 12.67 -2.96 9.63
N ASP A 103 12.97 -3.08 8.34
CA ASP A 103 13.93 -4.08 7.87
C ASP A 103 15.37 -3.74 8.27
N ARG A 104 15.76 -2.45 8.24
CA ARG A 104 17.05 -2.03 8.80
C ARG A 104 17.11 -2.26 10.30
N LEU A 105 16.07 -1.87 11.05
CA LEU A 105 15.97 -2.11 12.48
C LEU A 105 16.17 -3.59 12.84
N ARG A 106 15.53 -4.48 12.09
CA ARG A 106 15.66 -5.93 12.26
C ARG A 106 17.07 -6.43 11.91
N SER A 107 17.70 -5.83 10.91
CA SER A 107 19.06 -6.19 10.50
C SER A 107 20.09 -5.76 11.55
N ASP A 108 19.92 -4.59 12.15
CA ASP A 108 20.86 -4.01 13.11
C ASP A 108 20.69 -4.62 14.52
N LEU A 109 19.45 -4.86 14.96
CA LEU A 109 19.13 -5.29 16.33
C LEU A 109 18.60 -6.73 16.44
N GLY A 110 18.37 -7.39 15.31
CA GLY A 110 17.84 -8.76 15.24
C GLY A 110 16.31 -8.86 15.19
N PRO A 111 15.78 -10.09 15.13
CA PRO A 111 14.35 -10.38 14.92
C PRO A 111 13.43 -10.01 16.09
N ASP A 112 14.01 -9.69 17.25
CA ASP A 112 13.28 -9.34 18.46
C ASP A 112 13.06 -7.84 18.63
N ALA A 113 13.64 -7.02 17.75
CA ALA A 113 13.45 -5.57 17.75
C ALA A 113 11.99 -5.21 17.44
N GLN A 114 11.41 -4.33 18.28
CA GLN A 114 10.03 -3.89 18.07
C GLN A 114 9.92 -2.91 16.90
N PRO A 115 9.09 -3.22 15.89
CA PRO A 115 8.99 -2.39 14.69
C PRO A 115 8.41 -1.02 15.03
N TYR A 116 8.91 -0.01 14.34
CA TYR A 116 8.29 1.31 14.28
C TYR A 116 6.86 1.21 13.75
N THR A 117 6.00 2.10 14.24
CA THR A 117 4.62 2.19 13.80
C THR A 117 4.40 3.32 12.79
N VAL A 118 3.27 3.26 12.09
CA VAL A 118 2.86 4.30 11.13
C VAL A 118 2.64 5.63 11.83
N GLU A 119 2.08 5.60 13.04
CA GLU A 119 1.82 6.79 13.86
C GLU A 119 3.12 7.48 14.26
N GLN A 120 4.14 6.70 14.61
CA GLN A 120 5.47 7.23 14.91
C GLN A 120 6.11 7.89 13.70
N LEU A 121 6.04 7.24 12.53
CA LEU A 121 6.57 7.81 11.29
C LEU A 121 5.84 9.11 10.92
N HIS A 122 4.51 9.14 11.00
CA HIS A 122 3.74 10.35 10.73
C HIS A 122 4.03 11.48 11.72
N ALA A 123 4.17 11.16 13.00
CA ALA A 123 4.57 12.13 14.02
C ALA A 123 5.94 12.75 13.68
N GLU A 124 6.92 11.92 13.32
CA GLU A 124 8.25 12.40 12.93
C GLU A 124 8.19 13.26 11.66
N ILE A 125 7.48 12.83 10.62
CA ILE A 125 7.30 13.61 9.39
C ILE A 125 6.65 14.96 9.70
N ALA A 126 5.66 15.01 10.58
CA ALA A 126 4.98 16.26 10.96
C ALA A 126 5.91 17.28 11.62
N THR A 127 7.01 16.84 12.25
CA THR A 127 8.02 17.76 12.83
C THR A 127 8.93 18.40 11.78
N LEU A 128 8.96 17.89 10.55
CA LEU A 128 9.91 18.36 9.55
C LEU A 128 9.50 19.72 8.97
N PRO A 129 10.41 20.71 8.93
CA PRO A 129 10.14 21.98 8.27
C PRO A 129 9.94 21.74 6.77
N GLY A 130 8.79 22.17 6.25
CA GLY A 130 8.40 21.84 4.88
C GLY A 130 7.74 20.47 4.72
N ALA A 131 7.28 19.81 5.79
CA ALA A 131 6.38 18.64 5.68
C ALA A 131 5.03 18.98 5.00
N LYS A 132 4.70 20.28 4.90
CA LYS A 132 3.71 20.83 3.96
C LYS A 132 4.33 21.27 2.62
N ALA A 133 5.33 20.54 2.18
CA ALA A 133 5.75 20.44 0.80
C ALA A 133 5.80 18.95 0.52
N GLY A 134 4.66 18.29 0.68
CA GLY A 134 4.37 17.21 -0.23
C GLY A 134 4.71 17.74 -1.61
N VAL A 135 5.65 17.09 -2.29
CA VAL A 135 5.42 16.83 -3.70
C VAL A 135 4.01 16.28 -3.72
N SER A 136 3.06 17.18 -3.98
CA SER A 136 1.67 16.77 -4.10
C SER A 136 1.73 15.82 -5.27
N HIS A 137 1.66 14.52 -4.98
CA HIS A 137 1.40 13.48 -5.96
C HIS A 137 0.03 13.68 -6.62
N GLY A 138 -0.70 14.75 -6.25
CA GLY A 138 -1.82 15.28 -6.99
C GLY A 138 -1.36 16.13 -8.17
N TRP A 139 -2.26 16.22 -9.15
CA TRP A 139 -2.14 17.05 -10.34
C TRP A 139 -1.71 18.51 -10.07
N ALA A 140 -2.03 19.07 -8.89
CA ALA A 140 -1.61 20.42 -8.50
C ALA A 140 -0.10 20.53 -8.22
N GLY A 141 0.51 19.55 -7.57
CA GLY A 141 1.96 19.52 -7.33
C GLY A 141 2.75 19.32 -8.61
N LEU A 142 2.28 18.41 -9.47
CA LEU A 142 2.86 18.19 -10.79
C LEU A 142 2.85 19.48 -11.62
N ARG A 143 1.71 20.20 -11.68
CA ARG A 143 1.63 21.49 -12.39
C ARG A 143 2.62 22.52 -11.83
N LYS A 144 2.78 22.59 -10.50
CA LYS A 144 3.72 23.51 -9.88
C LYS A 144 5.17 23.16 -10.23
N LEU A 145 5.50 21.87 -10.24
CA LEU A 145 6.83 21.37 -10.61
C LEU A 145 7.13 21.64 -12.08
N LEU A 146 6.19 21.35 -12.98
CA LEU A 146 6.32 21.66 -14.41
C LEU A 146 6.48 23.16 -14.66
N ALA A 147 5.70 24.01 -13.97
CA ALA A 147 5.83 25.46 -14.07
C ALA A 147 7.16 25.99 -13.51
N GLN A 148 7.77 25.30 -12.54
CA GLN A 148 9.09 25.63 -12.04
C GLN A 148 10.17 25.21 -13.04
N ALA A 149 10.09 24.00 -13.59
CA ALA A 149 11.04 23.49 -14.60
C ALA A 149 11.03 24.34 -15.87
N LYS A 150 9.86 24.77 -16.34
CA LYS A 150 9.71 25.70 -17.47
C LYS A 150 10.40 27.05 -17.20
N ARG A 151 10.16 27.65 -16.03
CA ARG A 151 10.81 28.92 -15.65
C ARG A 151 12.32 28.80 -15.50
N ALA A 152 12.81 27.63 -15.13
CA ALA A 152 14.22 27.34 -14.96
C ALA A 152 14.95 27.01 -16.27
N GLY A 153 14.24 26.92 -17.40
CA GLY A 153 14.86 26.53 -18.67
C GLY A 153 15.16 25.03 -18.78
N THR A 154 14.68 24.21 -17.84
CA THR A 154 15.03 22.77 -17.77
C THR A 154 14.24 21.95 -18.78
N LEU A 155 13.01 22.34 -19.10
CA LEU A 155 12.21 21.62 -20.10
C LEU A 155 12.74 21.84 -21.52
N GLU A 156 13.34 23.00 -21.76
CA GLU A 156 13.96 23.41 -23.02
C GLU A 156 15.27 22.66 -23.30
N GLN A 157 15.85 22.01 -22.28
CA GLN A 157 17.03 21.14 -22.41
C GLN A 157 16.66 19.68 -22.74
N ILE A 158 15.36 19.35 -22.79
CA ILE A 158 14.91 18.00 -23.13
C ILE A 158 14.86 17.89 -24.65
N ASP A 159 15.94 17.37 -25.23
CA ASP A 159 16.04 17.05 -26.65
C ASP A 159 15.81 15.55 -26.92
N GLU A 160 15.82 15.17 -28.19
CA GLU A 160 15.61 13.78 -28.59
C GLU A 160 16.68 12.83 -28.02
N GLN A 161 17.92 13.31 -27.87
CA GLN A 161 19.02 12.51 -27.34
C GLN A 161 18.79 12.20 -25.86
N VAL A 162 18.43 13.20 -25.04
CA VAL A 162 18.09 13.02 -23.63
C VAL A 162 16.92 12.04 -23.46
N ILE A 163 15.91 12.14 -24.32
CA ILE A 163 14.76 11.23 -24.32
C ILE A 163 15.18 9.78 -24.65
N ASN A 164 16.05 9.59 -25.65
CA ASN A 164 16.56 8.28 -26.03
C ASN A 164 17.45 7.68 -24.92
N ASP A 165 18.34 8.47 -24.32
CA ASP A 165 19.22 8.04 -23.23
C ASP A 165 18.41 7.62 -22.00
N PHE A 166 17.38 8.41 -21.66
CA PHE A 166 16.44 8.06 -20.60
C PHE A 166 15.75 6.72 -20.88
N ALA A 167 15.31 6.48 -22.12
CA ALA A 167 14.69 5.21 -22.47
C ALA A 167 15.64 4.01 -22.34
N VAL A 168 16.93 4.18 -22.61
CA VAL A 168 17.94 3.14 -22.38
C VAL A 168 18.12 2.87 -20.89
N VAL A 169 18.31 3.92 -20.08
CA VAL A 169 18.55 3.79 -18.62
C VAL A 169 17.36 3.13 -17.92
N PHE A 170 16.14 3.49 -18.31
CA PHE A 170 14.91 2.97 -17.71
C PHE A 170 14.28 1.81 -18.47
N SER A 171 14.95 1.29 -19.51
CA SER A 171 14.48 0.16 -20.33
C SER A 171 13.04 0.33 -20.84
N LEU A 172 12.71 1.51 -21.34
CA LEU A 172 11.38 1.78 -21.89
C LEU A 172 11.13 0.95 -23.16
N SER A 173 9.90 0.47 -23.32
CA SER A 173 9.51 -0.17 -24.57
C SER A 173 9.48 0.84 -25.72
N PRO A 174 9.63 0.40 -26.99
CA PRO A 174 9.53 1.30 -28.15
C PRO A 174 8.22 2.09 -28.18
N LYS A 175 7.12 1.48 -27.73
CA LYS A 175 5.81 2.13 -27.65
C LYS A 175 5.78 3.27 -26.62
N GLU A 176 6.42 3.09 -25.47
CA GLU A 176 6.50 4.11 -24.42
C GLU A 176 7.42 5.26 -24.84
N LEU A 177 8.54 4.94 -25.48
CA LEU A 177 9.46 5.94 -26.04
C LEU A 177 8.76 6.82 -27.09
N MET A 178 8.02 6.22 -28.03
CA MET A 178 7.30 6.99 -29.06
C MET A 178 6.25 7.90 -28.43
N ARG A 179 5.46 7.39 -27.48
CA ARG A 179 4.47 8.20 -26.76
C ARG A 179 5.12 9.35 -25.99
N MET A 180 6.32 9.15 -25.45
CA MET A 180 7.07 10.17 -24.73
C MET A 180 7.59 11.26 -25.68
N LYS A 181 8.14 10.86 -26.84
CA LYS A 181 8.53 11.80 -27.91
C LYS A 181 7.34 12.63 -28.38
N ASP A 182 6.19 12.00 -28.61
CA ASP A 182 4.95 12.68 -29.05
C ASP A 182 4.44 13.71 -28.04
N VAL A 183 4.77 13.60 -26.76
CA VAL A 183 4.34 14.53 -25.71
C VAL A 183 5.36 15.64 -25.49
N LEU A 184 6.65 15.32 -25.52
CA LEU A 184 7.72 16.25 -25.15
C LEU A 184 8.25 17.07 -26.33
N LEU A 185 8.17 16.53 -27.55
CA LEU A 185 8.68 17.17 -28.76
C LEU A 185 7.55 17.81 -29.60
N GLN A 186 6.36 18.02 -29.03
CA GLN A 186 5.30 18.72 -29.77
C GLN A 186 5.78 20.11 -30.18
N PRO A 187 5.63 20.50 -31.46
CA PRO A 187 5.94 21.84 -31.87
C PRO A 187 5.06 22.82 -31.09
N ALA A 188 5.64 23.94 -30.65
CA ALA A 188 4.85 25.03 -30.10
C ALA A 188 3.87 25.49 -31.20
N GLU A 189 2.57 25.28 -31.00
CA GLU A 189 1.56 25.93 -31.82
C GLU A 189 1.70 27.44 -31.60
N ASP A 190 1.99 28.18 -32.69
CA ASP A 190 2.06 29.65 -32.75
C ASP A 190 0.70 30.31 -32.43
#